data_AF-A0A2A5MH44-F1
#
_entry.id   AF-A0A2A5MH44-F1
#
_cell.length_a   1.000
_cell.length_b   1.000
_cell.length_c   1.000
_cell.angle_alpha   90.00
_cell.angle_beta   90.00
_cell.angle_gamma   90.00
#
_symmetry.space_group_name_H-M   'P 1'
#
loop_
_entity.id
_entity.type
_entity.pdbx_description
1 polymer ?
#
loop_
_entity_poly.entity_id
_entity_poly.type
_entity_poly.pdbx_seq_one_letter_code
_entity_poly.pdbx_strand_id
1 'polypeptide(L)'
;MADIDSRYKLSGSLNPSSLPILAADILKWSLGHTKVRILDGPGDGRRDILSITPEGIPHLTQCKHHSDDTKSVSSRETDEIVIALAKFGVKSALFFTNGRISPQGKREYIDNFPGYSLDYIDGDLMLQYVEESPLLSRMWLHGSTLGMITHRLLIPFIIRNVSDDSTVKLNANQYKDISSYWGPRELFEPFRASIKSGGIGDLSANSISGERRLSLTELPSAIADMKQNVLQTLKGTYSGVTVRFGKPALINPKSNNEDDNIWIGGIEPESYIINFNGEIKTEKEWLLPELGEDWQFPDNISVAEVEWAGWFSENHDAFLMYELLWPYVTGSNHLVDVYEHSEREAVNQSLFAAVNDEQLELILQALVPQPDWFESLGGETVLGWLHPFLCHNKKEQQRSIKVEDGKYIPYHPEAERFFVEAENIRHQLKIMGIDEFEPARAIHLAAALARPLVYTKSFDRAPAAQILEYYDNIPSPIYLLDRNMTYLQMWESFDESVFEVDIDIRALEAQLPDGLTLKLDVKMGRRTERLFAMVMLIAKSIGPESATHHANRLMNLVSYMTPTLKEIVESIWPGAVLATKRFWRDEVGMFFEGGKFIGRPWVMMMPPDNATDQSPELYIIRPDQLAENK
;
A
#
# COMPACT_ATOMS: atom_id res chain seq x y z
N MET A 1 34.38 15.77 -36.74
CA MET A 1 35.17 14.61 -37.24
C MET A 1 36.00 13.98 -36.14
N ALA A 2 36.89 14.73 -35.44
CA ALA A 2 37.70 14.16 -34.35
C ALA A 2 36.88 13.51 -33.21
N ASP A 3 35.74 14.10 -32.84
CA ASP A 3 34.86 13.61 -31.77
C ASP A 3 34.09 12.31 -32.15
N ILE A 4 33.61 12.24 -33.38
CA ILE A 4 32.94 11.05 -33.94
C ILE A 4 33.93 9.88 -34.04
N ASP A 5 35.16 10.13 -34.48
CA ASP A 5 36.20 9.10 -34.56
C ASP A 5 36.66 8.61 -33.17
N SER A 6 36.56 9.44 -32.11
CA SER A 6 36.79 8.96 -30.74
C SER A 6 35.67 8.08 -30.20
N ARG A 7 34.41 8.33 -30.59
CA ARG A 7 33.26 7.50 -30.19
C ARG A 7 33.35 6.10 -30.80
N TYR A 8 33.67 5.98 -32.10
CA TYR A 8 33.84 4.66 -32.72
C TYR A 8 35.05 3.88 -32.19
N LYS A 9 36.10 4.56 -31.71
CA LYS A 9 37.20 3.90 -30.99
C LYS A 9 36.75 3.36 -29.64
N LEU A 10 35.91 4.10 -28.92
CA LEU A 10 35.34 3.67 -27.64
C LEU A 10 34.38 2.49 -27.84
N SER A 11 33.47 2.53 -28.81
CA SER A 11 32.58 1.40 -29.13
C SER A 11 33.36 0.17 -29.63
N GLY A 12 34.46 0.40 -30.36
CA GLY A 12 35.39 -0.63 -30.82
C GLY A 12 36.09 -1.40 -29.70
N SER A 13 36.20 -0.81 -28.50
CA SER A 13 36.82 -1.47 -27.34
C SER A 13 35.95 -2.57 -26.70
N LEU A 14 34.67 -2.66 -27.08
CA LEU A 14 33.75 -3.68 -26.58
C LEU A 14 34.15 -5.08 -27.04
N ASN A 15 34.10 -6.05 -26.13
CA ASN A 15 34.34 -7.45 -26.47
C ASN A 15 33.18 -8.00 -27.35
N PRO A 16 33.45 -8.72 -28.46
CA PRO A 16 32.42 -9.35 -29.28
C PRO A 16 31.36 -10.12 -28.50
N SER A 17 31.74 -10.88 -27.47
CA SER A 17 30.79 -11.67 -26.67
C SER A 17 29.89 -10.82 -25.78
N SER A 18 30.24 -9.55 -25.54
CA SER A 18 29.47 -8.63 -24.70
C SER A 18 28.51 -7.74 -25.49
N LEU A 19 28.63 -7.70 -26.83
CA LEU A 19 27.76 -6.87 -27.67
C LEU A 19 26.28 -7.26 -27.58
N PRO A 20 25.88 -8.56 -27.64
CA PRO A 20 24.48 -8.94 -27.46
C PRO A 20 23.94 -8.61 -26.06
N ILE A 21 24.81 -8.65 -25.04
CA ILE A 21 24.44 -8.34 -23.66
C ILE A 21 24.14 -6.84 -23.52
N LEU A 22 25.01 -5.98 -24.05
CA LEU A 22 24.78 -4.52 -24.07
C LEU A 22 23.53 -4.15 -24.87
N ALA A 23 23.32 -4.80 -26.03
CA ALA A 23 22.12 -4.61 -26.82
C ALA A 23 20.85 -5.00 -26.03
N ALA A 24 20.88 -6.11 -25.30
CA ALA A 24 19.77 -6.54 -24.44
C ALA A 24 19.49 -5.53 -23.31
N ASP A 25 20.55 -4.97 -22.70
CA ASP A 25 20.44 -3.95 -21.67
C ASP A 25 19.82 -2.65 -22.21
N ILE A 26 20.26 -2.16 -23.38
CA ILE A 26 19.67 -0.98 -24.04
C ILE A 26 18.21 -1.21 -24.42
N LEU A 27 17.89 -2.38 -25.00
CA LEU A 27 16.51 -2.73 -25.37
C LEU A 27 15.58 -2.66 -24.15
N LYS A 28 16.01 -3.24 -23.02
CA LYS A 28 15.20 -3.28 -21.80
C LYS A 28 15.09 -1.91 -21.13
N TRP A 29 16.20 -1.20 -20.97
CA TRP A 29 16.28 -0.04 -20.06
C TRP A 29 16.21 1.32 -20.75
N SER A 30 16.58 1.42 -22.02
CA SER A 30 16.46 2.67 -22.79
C SER A 30 15.27 2.65 -23.73
N LEU A 31 14.94 1.49 -24.31
CA LEU A 31 13.86 1.34 -25.29
C LEU A 31 12.57 0.72 -24.71
N GLY A 32 12.57 0.30 -23.45
CA GLY A 32 11.37 -0.21 -22.76
C GLY A 32 10.86 -1.57 -23.25
N HIS A 33 11.70 -2.36 -23.93
CA HIS A 33 11.31 -3.70 -24.36
C HIS A 33 11.11 -4.64 -23.16
N THR A 34 10.17 -5.57 -23.28
CA THR A 34 9.92 -6.62 -22.29
C THR A 34 10.28 -8.01 -22.83
N LYS A 35 10.37 -9.02 -21.94
CA LYS A 35 10.71 -10.41 -22.28
C LYS A 35 11.98 -10.55 -23.15
N VAL A 36 12.97 -9.70 -22.91
CA VAL A 36 14.25 -9.71 -23.63
C VAL A 36 15.00 -11.01 -23.32
N ARG A 37 15.32 -11.78 -24.35
CA ARG A 37 16.01 -13.08 -24.25
C ARG A 37 17.14 -13.13 -25.25
N ILE A 38 18.37 -13.28 -24.75
CA ILE A 38 19.53 -13.62 -25.57
C ILE A 38 19.41 -15.10 -25.97
N LEU A 39 19.53 -15.38 -27.26
CA LEU A 39 19.33 -16.70 -27.83
C LEU A 39 20.68 -17.36 -28.08
N ASP A 40 21.27 -17.98 -27.04
CA ASP A 40 22.48 -18.78 -27.20
C ASP A 40 22.14 -20.15 -27.81
N GLY A 41 22.74 -20.45 -28.96
CA GLY A 41 22.62 -21.78 -29.57
C GLY A 41 23.69 -22.04 -30.64
N PRO A 42 24.22 -23.27 -30.74
CA PRO A 42 25.07 -23.67 -31.84
C PRO A 42 24.23 -23.76 -33.13
N GLY A 43 24.54 -22.90 -34.08
CA GLY A 43 23.82 -22.78 -35.35
C GLY A 43 23.40 -21.34 -35.58
N ASP A 44 24.03 -20.71 -36.57
CA ASP A 44 23.86 -19.33 -37.04
C ASP A 44 22.40 -19.03 -37.44
N GLY A 45 21.55 -18.87 -36.43
CA GLY A 45 20.13 -18.59 -36.60
C GLY A 45 19.83 -17.17 -37.04
N ARG A 46 20.89 -16.36 -37.31
CA ARG A 46 20.84 -14.97 -37.77
C ARG A 46 19.90 -14.10 -36.93
N ARG A 47 19.89 -14.37 -35.63
CA ARG A 47 19.25 -13.58 -34.57
C ARG A 47 19.98 -13.85 -33.26
N ASP A 48 20.23 -12.81 -32.49
CA ASP A 48 20.90 -12.91 -31.20
C ASP A 48 19.94 -12.66 -30.03
N ILE A 49 18.87 -11.88 -30.24
CA ILE A 49 17.91 -11.53 -29.19
C ILE A 49 16.47 -11.60 -29.72
N LEU A 50 15.57 -12.08 -28.88
CA LEU A 50 14.13 -11.95 -29.04
C LEU A 50 13.57 -11.10 -27.90
N SER A 51 12.71 -10.13 -28.22
CA SER A 51 12.07 -9.26 -27.23
C SER A 51 10.66 -8.88 -27.68
N ILE A 52 9.91 -8.17 -26.83
CA ILE A 52 8.61 -7.58 -27.13
C ILE A 52 8.73 -6.06 -27.01
N THR A 53 8.34 -5.30 -28.03
CA THR A 53 8.34 -3.82 -27.97
C THR A 53 7.36 -3.28 -26.93
N PRO A 54 7.44 -1.99 -26.53
CA PRO A 54 6.43 -1.37 -25.68
C PRO A 54 5.00 -1.52 -26.20
N GLU A 55 4.82 -1.57 -27.53
CA GLU A 55 3.52 -1.77 -28.20
C GLU A 55 3.06 -3.24 -28.21
N GLY A 56 3.80 -4.16 -27.59
CA GLY A 56 3.45 -5.57 -27.51
C GLY A 56 3.81 -6.40 -28.74
N ILE A 57 4.69 -5.90 -29.62
CA ILE A 57 5.02 -6.55 -30.88
C ILE A 57 6.31 -7.40 -30.72
N PRO A 58 6.34 -8.66 -31.19
CA PRO A 58 7.58 -9.44 -31.23
C PRO A 58 8.66 -8.75 -32.06
N HIS A 59 9.89 -8.76 -31.55
CA HIS A 59 11.01 -8.03 -32.12
C HIS A 59 12.30 -8.85 -32.09
N LEU A 60 12.94 -9.01 -33.25
CA LEU A 60 14.24 -9.68 -33.35
C LEU A 60 15.39 -8.67 -33.29
N THR A 61 16.53 -9.05 -32.74
CA THR A 61 17.76 -8.24 -32.84
C THR A 61 18.90 -9.10 -33.32
N GLN A 62 19.61 -8.60 -34.34
CA GLN A 62 20.88 -9.14 -34.81
C GLN A 62 22.00 -8.21 -34.37
N CYS A 63 22.99 -8.75 -33.69
CA CYS A 63 24.19 -8.07 -33.27
C CYS A 63 25.34 -8.42 -34.23
N LYS A 64 26.13 -7.41 -34.61
CA LYS A 64 27.33 -7.61 -35.42
C LYS A 64 28.49 -6.79 -34.88
N HIS A 65 29.54 -7.48 -34.43
CA HIS A 65 30.76 -6.85 -33.96
C HIS A 65 31.76 -6.63 -35.11
N HIS A 66 32.35 -5.45 -35.17
CA HIS A 66 33.50 -5.12 -36.01
C HIS A 66 34.68 -4.67 -35.15
N SER A 67 35.82 -5.31 -35.35
CA SER A 67 37.08 -5.02 -34.65
C SER A 67 37.83 -3.81 -35.23
N ASP A 68 37.42 -3.36 -36.42
CA ASP A 68 38.03 -2.29 -37.19
C ASP A 68 37.00 -1.16 -37.30
N ASP A 69 37.30 -0.02 -36.65
CA ASP A 69 36.44 1.16 -36.56
C ASP A 69 36.24 1.87 -37.91
N THR A 70 37.04 1.50 -38.92
CA THR A 70 36.92 2.00 -40.30
C THR A 70 35.94 1.20 -41.15
N LYS A 71 35.54 0.00 -40.71
CA LYS A 71 34.62 -0.86 -41.47
C LYS A 71 33.17 -0.45 -41.27
N SER A 72 32.43 -0.45 -42.37
CA SER A 72 30.99 -0.19 -42.40
C SER A 72 30.24 -1.48 -42.74
N VAL A 73 29.11 -1.70 -42.07
CA VAL A 73 28.17 -2.78 -42.38
C VAL A 73 27.64 -2.60 -43.80
N SER A 74 27.67 -3.69 -44.55
CA SER A 74 27.15 -3.79 -45.92
C SER A 74 25.69 -4.23 -45.96
N SER A 75 24.97 -3.95 -47.05
CA SER A 75 23.58 -4.41 -47.25
C SER A 75 23.44 -5.92 -47.10
N ARG A 76 24.42 -6.68 -47.62
CA ARG A 76 24.43 -8.14 -47.50
C ARG A 76 24.32 -8.62 -46.05
N GLU A 77 24.93 -7.92 -45.10
CA GLU A 77 24.89 -8.30 -43.68
C GLU A 77 23.54 -7.96 -43.04
N THR A 78 22.89 -6.88 -43.46
CA THR A 78 21.56 -6.50 -42.97
C THR A 78 20.46 -7.38 -43.56
N ASP A 79 20.62 -7.85 -44.80
CA ASP A 79 19.64 -8.68 -45.50
C ASP A 79 19.47 -10.07 -44.86
N GLU A 80 20.51 -10.58 -44.18
CA GLU A 80 20.51 -11.90 -43.55
C GLU A 80 19.43 -12.02 -42.46
N ILE A 81 19.04 -10.92 -41.82
CA ILE A 81 18.01 -10.88 -40.77
C ILE A 81 16.61 -11.19 -41.31
N VAL A 82 16.36 -10.96 -42.60
CA VAL A 82 15.06 -11.21 -43.25
C VAL A 82 14.69 -12.68 -43.19
N ILE A 83 15.68 -13.56 -43.32
CA ILE A 83 15.47 -15.01 -43.19
C ILE A 83 14.97 -15.37 -41.79
N ALA A 84 15.52 -14.71 -40.76
CA ALA A 84 15.04 -14.89 -39.39
C ALA A 84 13.63 -14.33 -39.21
N LEU A 85 13.36 -13.11 -39.67
CA LEU A 85 12.03 -12.48 -39.63
C LEU A 85 10.94 -13.39 -40.24
N ALA A 86 11.19 -13.92 -41.45
CA ALA A 86 10.28 -14.84 -42.12
C ALA A 86 10.09 -16.15 -41.33
N LYS A 87 11.17 -16.74 -40.83
CA LYS A 87 11.12 -18.02 -40.08
C LYS A 87 10.36 -17.92 -38.76
N PHE A 88 10.45 -16.79 -38.08
CA PHE A 88 9.79 -16.56 -36.78
C PHE A 88 8.42 -15.88 -36.90
N GLY A 89 7.98 -15.55 -38.13
CA GLY A 89 6.72 -14.84 -38.35
C GLY A 89 6.71 -13.42 -37.76
N VAL A 90 7.89 -12.81 -37.64
CA VAL A 90 8.08 -11.47 -37.07
C VAL A 90 8.24 -10.45 -38.20
N LYS A 91 7.70 -9.24 -38.01
CA LYS A 91 7.75 -8.17 -39.01
C LYS A 91 8.73 -7.04 -38.71
N SER A 92 9.27 -6.97 -37.49
CA SER A 92 10.16 -5.91 -37.04
C SER A 92 11.44 -6.47 -36.43
N ALA A 93 12.57 -5.86 -36.75
CA ALA A 93 13.85 -6.18 -36.15
C ALA A 93 14.73 -4.95 -35.94
N LEU A 94 15.80 -5.16 -35.16
CA LEU A 94 16.88 -4.21 -34.94
C LEU A 94 18.20 -4.83 -35.42
N PHE A 95 18.96 -4.08 -36.19
CA PHE A 95 20.36 -4.37 -36.48
C PHE A 95 21.25 -3.52 -35.56
N PHE A 96 22.02 -4.20 -34.71
CA PHE A 96 22.84 -3.59 -33.67
C PHE A 96 24.33 -3.83 -33.92
N THR A 97 25.13 -2.78 -33.96
CA THR A 97 26.57 -2.90 -34.21
C THR A 97 27.39 -1.85 -33.46
N ASN A 98 28.64 -2.17 -33.15
CA ASN A 98 29.61 -1.21 -32.63
C ASN A 98 30.30 -0.38 -33.73
N GLY A 99 30.13 -0.75 -35.01
CA GLY A 99 30.70 -0.07 -36.17
C GLY A 99 29.77 0.93 -36.84
N ARG A 100 30.10 1.37 -38.05
CA ARG A 100 29.25 2.26 -38.87
C ARG A 100 28.31 1.45 -39.76
N ILE A 101 27.17 2.04 -40.12
CA ILE A 101 26.25 1.45 -41.11
C ILE A 101 26.24 2.33 -42.36
N SER A 102 26.48 1.73 -43.53
CA SER A 102 26.51 2.49 -44.78
C SER A 102 25.12 3.04 -45.14
N PRO A 103 24.99 4.30 -45.59
CA PRO A 103 23.70 4.86 -46.03
C PRO A 103 23.07 4.05 -47.17
N GLN A 104 23.89 3.48 -48.05
CA GLN A 104 23.44 2.61 -49.13
C GLN A 104 22.85 1.30 -48.59
N GLY A 105 23.46 0.70 -47.57
CA GLY A 105 22.93 -0.50 -46.92
C GLY A 105 21.52 -0.30 -46.32
N LYS A 106 21.27 0.86 -45.68
CA LYS A 106 19.94 1.20 -45.14
C LYS A 106 18.88 1.36 -46.26
N ARG A 107 19.23 2.00 -47.37
CA ARG A 107 18.30 2.20 -48.50
C ARG A 107 17.97 0.89 -49.21
N GLU A 108 18.99 0.07 -49.51
CA GLU A 108 18.81 -1.20 -50.20
C GLU A 108 17.90 -2.15 -49.41
N TYR A 109 17.99 -2.17 -48.08
CA TYR A 109 17.10 -2.99 -47.26
C TYR A 109 15.63 -2.58 -47.39
N ILE A 110 15.34 -1.27 -47.28
CA ILE A 110 13.98 -0.74 -47.38
C ILE A 110 13.38 -1.03 -48.77
N ASP A 111 14.17 -0.85 -49.82
CA ASP A 111 13.74 -1.08 -51.20
C ASP A 111 13.49 -2.58 -51.47
N ASN A 112 14.35 -3.46 -50.96
CA ASN A 112 14.26 -4.90 -51.22
C ASN A 112 13.21 -5.62 -50.36
N PHE A 113 12.89 -5.08 -49.17
CA PHE A 113 12.06 -5.77 -48.17
C PHE A 113 10.95 -4.88 -47.59
N PRO A 114 10.04 -4.32 -48.41
CA PRO A 114 9.03 -3.34 -47.95
C PRO A 114 7.99 -3.91 -46.96
N GLY A 115 7.92 -5.23 -46.79
CA GLY A 115 7.04 -5.90 -45.83
C GLY A 115 7.62 -6.07 -44.42
N TYR A 116 8.87 -5.66 -44.22
CA TYR A 116 9.62 -5.80 -42.96
C TYR A 116 10.16 -4.44 -42.50
N SER A 117 10.18 -4.22 -41.19
CA SER A 117 10.80 -3.07 -40.55
C SER A 117 12.15 -3.45 -39.98
N LEU A 118 13.17 -2.63 -40.21
CA LEU A 118 14.49 -2.79 -39.63
C LEU A 118 15.00 -1.47 -39.06
N ASP A 119 15.12 -1.43 -37.74
CA ASP A 119 15.76 -0.36 -37.00
C ASP A 119 17.27 -0.57 -36.96
N TYR A 120 18.01 0.51 -36.72
CA TYR A 120 19.47 0.50 -36.73
C TYR A 120 20.03 1.21 -35.50
N ILE A 121 20.92 0.53 -34.77
CA ILE A 121 21.78 1.15 -33.77
C ILE A 121 23.22 0.86 -34.16
N ASP A 122 23.93 1.91 -34.56
CA ASP A 122 25.36 1.88 -34.85
C ASP A 122 26.18 2.29 -33.62
N GLY A 123 27.50 2.25 -33.74
CA GLY A 123 28.39 2.49 -32.60
C GLY A 123 28.22 3.86 -31.93
N ASP A 124 27.82 4.88 -32.68
CA ASP A 124 27.63 6.24 -32.16
C ASP A 124 26.34 6.33 -31.34
N LEU A 125 25.24 5.84 -31.91
CA LEU A 125 23.93 5.80 -31.26
C LEU A 125 23.92 4.82 -30.06
N MET A 126 24.65 3.72 -30.15
CA MET A 126 24.87 2.80 -29.02
C MET A 126 25.49 3.54 -27.84
N LEU A 127 26.57 4.29 -28.07
CA LEU A 127 27.23 5.05 -27.01
C LEU A 127 26.33 6.15 -26.46
N GLN A 128 25.53 6.78 -27.32
CA GLN A 128 24.56 7.77 -26.87
C GLN A 128 23.57 7.16 -25.87
N TYR A 129 22.99 5.99 -26.17
CA TYR A 129 22.10 5.29 -25.22
C TYR A 129 22.80 4.93 -23.90
N VAL A 130 24.09 4.57 -23.95
CA VAL A 130 24.87 4.25 -22.76
C VAL A 130 25.13 5.50 -21.92
N GLU A 131 25.52 6.61 -22.55
CA GLU A 131 25.86 7.88 -21.88
C GLU A 131 24.64 8.60 -21.31
N GLU A 132 23.49 8.53 -21.99
CA GLU A 132 22.25 9.17 -21.55
C GLU A 132 21.61 8.46 -20.36
N SER A 133 21.96 7.19 -20.11
CA SER A 133 21.48 6.42 -18.96
C SER A 133 22.57 6.32 -17.88
N PRO A 134 22.38 6.94 -16.70
CA PRO A 134 23.34 6.84 -15.60
C PRO A 134 23.67 5.40 -15.21
N LEU A 135 22.67 4.52 -15.30
CA LEU A 135 22.78 3.11 -14.97
C LEU A 135 23.59 2.33 -16.01
N LEU A 136 23.31 2.52 -17.31
CA LEU A 136 24.11 1.91 -18.39
C LEU A 136 25.54 2.45 -18.37
N SER A 137 25.70 3.76 -18.24
CA SER A 137 27.01 4.41 -18.11
C SER A 137 27.83 3.77 -17.00
N ARG A 138 27.24 3.59 -15.81
CA ARG A 138 27.97 2.97 -14.70
C ARG A 138 28.33 1.53 -14.98
N MET A 139 27.45 0.78 -15.64
CA MET A 139 27.66 -0.64 -15.87
C MET A 139 28.66 -0.96 -16.97
N TRP A 140 28.77 -0.08 -17.96
CA TRP A 140 29.48 -0.33 -19.20
C TRP A 140 30.63 0.62 -19.50
N LEU A 141 30.63 1.87 -18.99
CA LEU A 141 31.68 2.86 -19.29
C LEU A 141 32.73 2.94 -18.20
N HIS A 142 34.00 2.78 -18.61
CA HIS A 142 35.15 2.85 -17.73
C HIS A 142 36.26 3.70 -18.36
N GLY A 143 36.19 5.01 -18.13
CA GLY A 143 37.13 5.96 -18.73
C GLY A 143 37.11 5.86 -20.25
N SER A 144 38.17 5.33 -20.85
CA SER A 144 38.33 5.20 -22.31
C SER A 144 37.96 3.82 -22.86
N THR A 145 37.27 2.98 -22.09
CA THR A 145 36.86 1.62 -22.51
C THR A 145 35.38 1.37 -22.25
N LEU A 146 34.74 0.58 -23.12
CA LEU A 146 33.36 0.09 -23.01
C LEU A 146 33.38 -1.42 -22.76
N GLY A 147 32.79 -1.89 -21.66
CA GLY A 147 32.66 -3.33 -21.37
C GLY A 147 32.18 -3.63 -19.96
N MET A 148 31.71 -4.86 -19.72
CA MET A 148 31.22 -5.27 -18.39
C MET A 148 32.34 -5.41 -17.37
N ILE A 149 32.18 -4.73 -16.23
CA ILE A 149 33.05 -4.90 -15.06
C ILE A 149 32.30 -5.54 -13.87
N THR A 150 33.07 -5.86 -12.83
CA THR A 150 32.53 -6.22 -11.52
C THR A 150 32.05 -4.97 -10.81
N HIS A 151 30.79 -4.99 -10.38
CA HIS A 151 30.13 -3.96 -9.58
C HIS A 151 29.88 -4.49 -8.17
N ARG A 152 29.72 -3.60 -7.20
CA ARG A 152 29.22 -3.98 -5.87
C ARG A 152 27.74 -3.62 -5.80
N LEU A 153 26.89 -4.62 -5.72
CA LEU A 153 25.45 -4.44 -5.49
C LEU A 153 25.23 -4.26 -3.99
N LEU A 154 24.45 -3.26 -3.58
CA LEU A 154 24.03 -3.04 -2.20
C LEU A 154 22.51 -3.04 -2.13
N ILE A 155 21.97 -3.69 -1.10
CA ILE A 155 20.54 -3.66 -0.79
C ILE A 155 20.41 -3.28 0.69
N PRO A 156 19.86 -2.10 1.01
CA PRO A 156 19.60 -1.73 2.39
C PRO A 156 18.33 -2.45 2.87
N PHE A 157 18.27 -2.81 4.14
CA PHE A 157 17.12 -3.49 4.72
C PHE A 157 16.96 -3.25 6.22
N ILE A 158 15.71 -3.37 6.68
CA ILE A 158 15.28 -3.09 8.06
C ILE A 158 14.64 -4.34 8.60
N ILE A 159 14.87 -4.63 9.88
CA ILE A 159 14.20 -5.73 10.57
C ILE A 159 13.40 -5.15 11.73
N ARG A 160 12.13 -5.52 11.85
CA ARG A 160 11.27 -5.18 13.00
C ARG A 160 10.63 -6.40 13.61
N ASN A 161 10.54 -6.39 14.93
CA ASN A 161 9.75 -7.37 15.65
C ASN A 161 8.26 -7.08 15.43
N VAL A 162 7.51 -8.12 15.05
CA VAL A 162 6.06 -8.02 14.79
C VAL A 162 5.29 -7.80 16.10
N SER A 163 5.79 -8.31 17.23
CA SER A 163 5.10 -8.25 18.51
C SER A 163 5.14 -6.88 19.19
N ASP A 164 6.21 -6.10 18.99
CA ASP A 164 6.47 -4.91 19.79
C ASP A 164 7.05 -3.72 19.01
N ASP A 165 7.07 -3.82 17.68
CA ASP A 165 7.56 -2.80 16.74
C ASP A 165 9.01 -2.33 16.93
N SER A 166 9.80 -3.05 17.74
CA SER A 166 11.19 -2.69 17.97
C SER A 166 12.06 -3.04 16.76
N THR A 167 13.02 -2.17 16.46
CA THR A 167 14.01 -2.44 15.40
C THR A 167 15.04 -3.45 15.89
N VAL A 168 15.29 -4.48 15.10
CA VAL A 168 16.32 -5.48 15.38
C VAL A 168 17.64 -5.02 14.76
N LYS A 169 18.64 -4.79 15.61
CA LYS A 169 20.01 -4.46 15.18
C LYS A 169 20.82 -5.75 15.06
N LEU A 170 21.33 -6.02 13.86
CA LEU A 170 22.24 -7.14 13.65
C LEU A 170 23.65 -6.77 14.12
N ASN A 171 24.34 -7.73 14.72
CA ASN A 171 25.77 -7.60 14.92
C ASN A 171 26.48 -7.92 13.59
N ALA A 172 26.87 -6.89 12.84
CA ALA A 172 27.50 -7.02 11.52
C ALA A 172 28.71 -7.98 11.51
N ASN A 173 29.42 -8.13 12.64
CA ASN A 173 30.56 -9.04 12.75
C ASN A 173 30.18 -10.53 12.69
N GLN A 174 28.90 -10.87 12.89
CA GLN A 174 28.41 -12.26 12.88
C GLN A 174 27.96 -12.72 11.50
N TYR A 175 27.72 -11.79 10.57
CA TYR A 175 27.15 -12.09 9.27
C TYR A 175 28.07 -11.59 8.17
N LYS A 176 28.53 -12.52 7.33
CA LYS A 176 29.34 -12.17 6.17
C LYS A 176 28.53 -11.24 5.25
N ASP A 177 29.19 -10.22 4.71
CA ASP A 177 28.65 -9.29 3.70
C ASP A 177 27.53 -8.33 4.20
N ILE A 178 27.11 -8.44 5.46
CA ILE A 178 26.14 -7.54 6.11
C ILE A 178 26.86 -6.46 6.89
N SER A 179 26.45 -5.21 6.73
CA SER A 179 26.96 -4.05 7.45
C SER A 179 25.83 -3.18 7.99
N SER A 180 26.13 -2.30 8.94
CA SER A 180 25.23 -1.20 9.30
C SER A 180 25.08 -0.26 8.12
N TYR A 181 23.89 0.32 7.96
CA TYR A 181 23.57 1.25 6.90
C TYR A 181 22.84 2.47 7.46
N TRP A 182 23.25 3.64 6.99
CA TRP A 182 22.61 4.92 7.26
C TRP A 182 22.27 5.55 5.92
N GLY A 183 21.02 5.95 5.73
CA GLY A 183 20.58 6.52 4.46
C GLY A 183 19.18 7.08 4.51
N PRO A 184 18.75 7.71 3.41
CA PRO A 184 17.45 8.36 3.32
C PRO A 184 16.28 7.38 3.52
N ARG A 185 15.23 7.84 4.18
CA ARG A 185 13.98 7.08 4.40
C ARG A 185 13.27 6.77 3.07
N GLU A 186 13.44 7.63 2.08
CA GLU A 186 12.87 7.57 0.73
C GLU A 186 13.21 6.25 0.01
N LEU A 187 14.31 5.62 0.39
CA LEU A 187 14.72 4.32 -0.13
C LEU A 187 13.80 3.18 0.31
N PHE A 188 12.95 3.42 1.30
CA PHE A 188 12.05 2.44 1.88
C PHE A 188 10.58 2.87 1.76
N GLU A 189 10.26 3.93 1.02
CA GLU A 189 8.86 4.37 0.90
C GLU A 189 7.99 3.36 0.11
N PRO A 190 6.69 3.20 0.44
CA PRO A 190 5.99 3.80 1.58
C PRO A 190 6.48 3.20 2.92
N PHE A 191 6.99 4.05 3.81
CA PHE A 191 7.67 3.64 5.03
C PHE A 191 6.89 4.08 6.26
N ARG A 192 6.68 3.16 7.22
CA ARG A 192 6.12 3.51 8.53
C ARG A 192 7.24 3.68 9.53
N ALA A 193 7.36 4.78 10.28
CA ALA A 193 8.34 4.87 11.37
C ALA A 193 7.99 3.91 12.53
N SER A 194 8.97 3.52 13.36
CA SER A 194 8.69 2.74 14.57
C SER A 194 8.06 3.65 15.63
N ILE A 195 7.04 3.16 16.33
CA ILE A 195 6.41 3.91 17.43
C ILE A 195 7.42 4.15 18.55
N LYS A 196 8.29 3.17 18.80
CA LYS A 196 9.31 3.25 19.86
C LYS A 196 10.42 4.25 19.54
N SER A 197 10.60 4.64 18.28
CA SER A 197 11.62 5.61 17.86
C SER A 197 11.12 7.05 17.78
N GLY A 198 9.85 7.32 18.15
CA GLY A 198 9.31 8.68 18.22
C GLY A 198 9.33 9.45 16.89
N GLY A 199 9.35 8.75 15.75
CA GLY A 199 9.28 9.37 14.42
C GLY A 199 10.52 10.13 13.94
N ILE A 200 11.66 10.08 14.62
CA ILE A 200 12.86 10.87 14.23
C ILE A 200 13.61 10.21 13.07
N GLY A 201 13.95 11.04 12.07
CA GLY A 201 14.28 10.69 10.68
C GLY A 201 15.67 10.16 10.34
N ASP A 202 16.39 9.48 11.23
CA ASP A 202 17.59 8.72 10.83
C ASP A 202 17.35 7.22 10.98
N LEU A 203 17.26 6.55 9.85
CA LEU A 203 16.87 5.15 9.77
C LEU A 203 18.08 4.25 10.04
N SER A 204 18.16 3.69 11.25
CA SER A 204 19.12 2.65 11.59
C SER A 204 18.79 1.36 10.83
N ALA A 205 19.41 1.17 9.67
CA ALA A 205 19.22 0.00 8.81
C ALA A 205 20.47 -0.90 8.80
N ASN A 206 20.34 -2.02 8.10
CA ASN A 206 21.43 -2.89 7.71
C ASN A 206 21.54 -2.83 6.17
N SER A 207 22.64 -3.32 5.62
CA SER A 207 22.77 -3.53 4.18
C SER A 207 23.49 -4.83 3.91
N ILE A 208 23.04 -5.55 2.89
CA ILE A 208 23.78 -6.66 2.28
C ILE A 208 24.48 -6.12 1.05
N SER A 209 25.76 -6.46 0.86
CA SER A 209 26.49 -6.03 -0.33
C SER A 209 27.39 -7.12 -0.90
N GLY A 210 27.55 -7.18 -2.21
CA GLY A 210 28.38 -8.20 -2.84
C GLY A 210 28.92 -7.79 -4.19
N GLU A 211 30.16 -8.19 -4.46
CA GLU A 211 30.77 -8.03 -5.78
C GLU A 211 30.16 -9.02 -6.79
N ARG A 212 29.80 -8.49 -7.95
CA ARG A 212 29.07 -9.19 -9.00
C ARG A 212 29.45 -8.63 -10.36
N ARG A 213 29.73 -9.50 -11.32
CA ARG A 213 29.84 -9.14 -12.73
C ARG A 213 28.57 -9.61 -13.43
N LEU A 214 27.61 -8.71 -13.58
CA LEU A 214 26.26 -8.98 -14.08
C LEU A 214 25.90 -7.95 -15.14
N SER A 215 24.99 -8.31 -16.04
CA SER A 215 24.28 -7.39 -16.93
C SER A 215 23.05 -6.78 -16.25
N LEU A 216 22.47 -5.73 -16.84
CA LEU A 216 21.22 -5.15 -16.32
C LEU A 216 20.01 -6.07 -16.52
N THR A 217 20.06 -6.97 -17.50
CA THR A 217 19.01 -7.98 -17.66
C THR A 217 19.00 -9.01 -16.52
N GLU A 218 20.17 -9.36 -15.97
CA GLU A 218 20.34 -10.32 -14.86
C GLU A 218 20.14 -9.69 -13.46
N LEU A 219 20.23 -8.35 -13.37
CA LEU A 219 20.19 -7.61 -12.11
C LEU A 219 18.97 -7.92 -11.22
N PRO A 220 17.71 -8.01 -11.73
CA PRO A 220 16.56 -8.35 -10.89
C PRO A 220 16.66 -9.73 -10.23
N SER A 221 17.12 -10.75 -10.97
CA SER A 221 17.29 -12.10 -10.45
C SER A 221 18.36 -12.14 -9.35
N ALA A 222 19.49 -11.45 -9.57
CA ALA A 222 20.55 -11.38 -8.58
C ALA A 222 20.12 -10.65 -7.29
N ILE A 223 19.28 -9.61 -7.41
CA ILE A 223 18.68 -8.91 -6.27
C ILE A 223 17.76 -9.85 -5.50
N ALA A 224 16.88 -10.60 -6.19
CA ALA A 224 15.99 -11.57 -5.56
C ALA A 224 16.79 -12.66 -4.80
N ASP A 225 17.87 -13.18 -5.41
CA ASP A 225 18.74 -14.17 -4.78
C ASP A 225 19.43 -13.60 -3.52
N MET A 226 19.90 -12.35 -3.57
CA MET A 226 20.50 -11.70 -2.39
C MET A 226 19.48 -11.51 -1.26
N LYS A 227 18.26 -11.06 -1.57
CA LYS A 227 17.18 -10.93 -0.58
C LYS A 227 16.83 -12.27 0.05
N GLN A 228 16.70 -13.32 -0.76
CA GLN A 228 16.45 -14.68 -0.27
C GLN A 228 17.58 -15.19 0.64
N ASN A 229 18.84 -14.96 0.27
CA ASN A 229 19.98 -15.33 1.12
C ASN A 229 19.94 -14.62 2.49
N VAL A 230 19.57 -13.33 2.52
CA VAL A 230 19.37 -12.60 3.78
C VAL A 230 18.23 -13.23 4.59
N LEU A 231 17.07 -13.48 3.98
CA LEU A 231 15.91 -14.07 4.65
C LEU A 231 16.21 -15.46 5.23
N GLN A 232 16.90 -16.33 4.48
CA GLN A 232 17.32 -17.65 4.95
C GLN A 232 18.33 -17.57 6.10
N THR A 233 19.25 -16.61 6.03
CA THR A 233 20.21 -16.37 7.11
C THR A 233 19.50 -15.91 8.39
N LEU A 234 18.56 -14.97 8.27
CA LEU A 234 17.80 -14.45 9.40
C LEU A 234 16.87 -15.49 10.01
N LYS A 235 16.23 -16.33 9.20
CA LYS A 235 15.34 -17.42 9.63
C LYS A 235 16.01 -18.39 10.63
N GLY A 236 17.33 -18.58 10.54
CA GLY A 236 18.06 -19.43 11.47
C GLY A 236 18.19 -18.85 12.88
N THR A 237 17.89 -17.58 13.09
CA THR A 237 18.13 -16.85 14.36
C THR A 237 16.89 -16.10 14.85
N TYR A 238 16.07 -15.60 13.94
CA TYR A 238 14.93 -14.73 14.23
C TYR A 238 13.64 -15.34 13.74
N SER A 239 12.57 -15.12 14.50
CA SER A 239 11.21 -15.51 14.14
C SER A 239 10.25 -14.47 14.70
N GLY A 240 9.11 -14.27 14.02
CA GLY A 240 8.18 -13.17 14.31
C GLY A 240 8.74 -11.79 13.95
N VAL A 241 9.44 -11.69 12.81
CA VAL A 241 10.04 -10.43 12.34
C VAL A 241 9.60 -10.07 10.93
N THR A 242 9.44 -8.76 10.68
CA THR A 242 9.30 -8.18 9.35
C THR A 242 10.64 -7.70 8.84
N VAL A 243 10.99 -8.07 7.61
CA VAL A 243 12.20 -7.64 6.90
C VAL A 243 11.78 -6.80 5.70
N ARG A 244 12.06 -5.49 5.73
CA ARG A 244 11.80 -4.58 4.60
C ARG A 244 13.09 -4.28 3.86
N PHE A 245 13.17 -4.67 2.60
CA PHE A 245 14.26 -4.33 1.70
C PHE A 245 13.95 -2.99 1.01
N GLY A 246 14.89 -2.06 1.05
CA GLY A 246 14.81 -0.80 0.34
C GLY A 246 15.30 -0.90 -1.10
N LYS A 247 15.34 0.25 -1.78
CA LYS A 247 15.82 0.38 -3.16
C LYS A 247 17.27 -0.10 -3.27
N PRO A 248 17.59 -0.99 -4.22
CA PRO A 248 18.96 -1.47 -4.40
C PRO A 248 19.81 -0.42 -5.13
N ALA A 249 21.13 -0.46 -4.91
CA ALA A 249 22.09 0.43 -5.57
C ALA A 249 23.30 -0.32 -6.14
N LEU A 250 23.84 0.21 -7.23
CA LEU A 250 25.19 -0.11 -7.68
C LEU A 250 26.18 0.87 -7.07
N ILE A 251 27.11 0.34 -6.28
CA ILE A 251 28.22 1.09 -5.68
C ILE A 251 29.44 0.97 -6.58
N ASN A 252 30.14 2.09 -6.77
CA ASN A 252 31.46 2.06 -7.37
C ASN A 252 32.45 1.37 -6.42
N PRO A 253 33.00 0.19 -6.74
CA PRO A 253 33.92 -0.52 -5.84
C PRO A 253 35.23 0.26 -5.58
N LYS A 254 35.52 1.31 -6.37
CA LYS A 254 36.69 2.17 -6.19
C LYS A 254 36.40 3.47 -5.43
N SER A 255 35.15 3.75 -5.09
CA SER A 255 34.77 4.95 -4.35
C SER A 255 34.36 4.61 -2.93
N ASN A 256 34.80 5.43 -1.99
CA ASN A 256 34.35 5.41 -0.60
C ASN A 256 33.23 6.44 -0.36
N ASN A 257 32.80 7.18 -1.39
CA ASN A 257 31.74 8.16 -1.27
C ASN A 257 30.37 7.51 -1.49
N GLU A 258 29.48 7.60 -0.50
CA GLU A 258 28.11 7.07 -0.61
C GLU A 258 27.27 7.83 -1.64
N ASP A 259 27.62 9.08 -1.95
CA ASP A 259 26.97 9.87 -3.01
C ASP A 259 27.22 9.31 -4.43
N ASP A 260 28.18 8.39 -4.59
CA ASP A 260 28.45 7.74 -5.88
C ASP A 260 27.51 6.55 -6.17
N ASN A 261 26.57 6.26 -5.26
CA ASN A 261 25.59 5.19 -5.41
C ASN A 261 24.59 5.51 -6.52
N ILE A 262 24.37 4.56 -7.42
CA ILE A 262 23.30 4.66 -8.41
C ILE A 262 22.17 3.75 -7.99
N TRP A 263 21.10 4.38 -7.50
CA TRP A 263 19.85 3.70 -7.15
C TRP A 263 19.20 3.15 -8.42
N ILE A 264 18.86 1.87 -8.38
CA ILE A 264 18.29 1.16 -9.52
C ILE A 264 16.79 1.42 -9.54
N GLY A 265 16.32 2.14 -10.56
CA GLY A 265 14.88 2.39 -10.77
C GLY A 265 14.12 1.14 -11.21
N GLY A 266 12.79 1.16 -11.02
CA GLY A 266 11.90 0.05 -11.42
C GLY A 266 11.95 -1.18 -10.50
N ILE A 267 12.67 -1.10 -9.38
CA ILE A 267 12.67 -2.11 -8.32
C ILE A 267 12.24 -1.41 -7.03
N GLU A 268 10.98 -1.61 -6.66
CA GLU A 268 10.40 -0.98 -5.48
C GLU A 268 10.76 -1.73 -4.19
N PRO A 269 10.74 -1.03 -3.04
CA PRO A 269 10.89 -1.65 -1.73
C PRO A 269 9.82 -2.71 -1.47
N GLU A 270 10.21 -3.79 -0.80
CA GLU A 270 9.32 -4.91 -0.49
C GLU A 270 9.56 -5.45 0.90
N SER A 271 8.53 -6.06 1.47
CA SER A 271 8.54 -6.56 2.85
C SER A 271 8.17 -8.03 2.93
N TYR A 272 8.90 -8.74 3.79
CA TYR A 272 8.71 -10.16 4.07
C TYR A 272 8.54 -10.38 5.56
N ILE A 273 7.81 -11.43 5.92
CA ILE A 273 7.62 -11.88 7.30
C ILE A 273 8.32 -13.23 7.47
N ILE A 274 9.16 -13.32 8.49
CA ILE A 274 9.64 -14.59 9.02
C ILE A 274 8.77 -14.92 10.23
N ASN A 275 7.83 -15.85 10.08
CA ASN A 275 6.88 -16.17 11.16
C ASN A 275 7.52 -17.02 12.27
N PHE A 276 6.78 -17.31 13.36
CA PHE A 276 7.30 -18.12 14.48
C PHE A 276 7.65 -19.56 14.11
N ASN A 277 7.07 -20.08 13.02
CA ASN A 277 7.41 -21.40 12.47
C ASN A 277 8.64 -21.35 11.53
N GLY A 278 9.24 -20.17 11.35
CA GLY A 278 10.36 -19.94 10.44
C GLY A 278 9.96 -19.96 8.96
N GLU A 279 8.68 -19.91 8.61
CA GLU A 279 8.28 -19.75 7.21
C GLU A 279 8.51 -18.31 6.77
N ILE A 280 8.90 -18.14 5.51
CA ILE A 280 9.11 -16.84 4.88
C ILE A 280 7.93 -16.60 3.96
N LYS A 281 7.21 -15.51 4.18
CA LYS A 281 6.09 -15.06 3.33
C LYS A 281 6.27 -13.60 2.97
N THR A 282 5.64 -13.15 1.89
CA THR A 282 5.49 -11.70 1.68
C THR A 282 4.62 -11.12 2.81
N GLU A 283 4.81 -9.85 3.14
CA GLU A 283 3.98 -9.18 4.14
C GLU A 283 2.50 -9.16 3.71
N LYS A 284 2.22 -9.11 2.40
CA LYS A 284 0.86 -9.20 1.83
C LYS A 284 0.20 -10.55 2.15
N GLU A 285 0.87 -11.66 1.84
CA GLU A 285 0.39 -13.04 2.12
C GLU A 285 0.25 -13.29 3.63
N TRP A 286 1.03 -12.59 4.46
CA TRP A 286 0.89 -12.67 5.90
C TRP A 286 -0.34 -11.92 6.42
N LEU A 287 -0.67 -10.78 5.81
CA LEU A 287 -1.77 -9.91 6.22
C LEU A 287 -3.13 -10.31 5.67
N LEU A 288 -3.21 -10.80 4.45
CA LEU A 288 -4.47 -11.15 3.80
C LEU A 288 -4.69 -12.66 3.82
N PRO A 289 -5.89 -13.15 4.17
CA PRO A 289 -6.16 -14.57 4.12
C PRO A 289 -6.31 -15.03 2.67
N GLU A 290 -5.61 -16.10 2.34
CA GLU A 290 -5.83 -16.88 1.12
C GLU A 290 -6.91 -17.92 1.42
N LEU A 291 -8.12 -17.69 0.94
CA LEU A 291 -9.25 -18.59 1.12
C LEU A 291 -9.45 -19.46 -0.12
N GLY A 292 -10.05 -20.64 0.06
CA GLY A 292 -10.37 -21.55 -1.05
C GLY A 292 -11.46 -20.98 -1.97
N GLU A 293 -11.65 -21.61 -3.14
CA GLU A 293 -12.58 -21.16 -4.20
C GLU A 293 -14.05 -20.98 -3.76
N ASP A 294 -14.44 -21.63 -2.65
CA ASP A 294 -15.77 -21.51 -2.05
C ASP A 294 -16.04 -20.13 -1.40
N TRP A 295 -14.98 -19.39 -1.05
CA TRP A 295 -15.08 -18.10 -0.39
C TRP A 295 -14.86 -16.97 -1.39
N GLN A 296 -15.93 -16.23 -1.68
CA GLN A 296 -15.94 -15.18 -2.69
C GLN A 296 -15.86 -13.81 -2.04
N PHE A 297 -14.88 -13.02 -2.47
CA PHE A 297 -14.83 -11.59 -2.17
C PHE A 297 -15.72 -10.81 -3.16
N PRO A 298 -16.42 -9.74 -2.74
CA PRO A 298 -17.27 -8.98 -3.65
C PRO A 298 -16.48 -8.25 -4.76
N ASP A 299 -16.98 -8.30 -6.00
CA ASP A 299 -16.34 -7.71 -7.20
C ASP A 299 -16.41 -6.16 -7.25
N ASN A 300 -17.32 -5.53 -6.51
CA ASN A 300 -17.53 -4.08 -6.53
C ASN A 300 -17.51 -3.51 -5.10
N ILE A 301 -16.32 -3.06 -4.71
CA ILE A 301 -15.98 -2.57 -3.36
C ILE A 301 -16.22 -1.05 -3.25
N SER A 302 -16.94 -0.41 -4.18
CA SER A 302 -17.28 1.03 -4.08
C SER A 302 -18.03 1.44 -2.78
N VAL A 303 -18.34 0.44 -1.94
CA VAL A 303 -18.48 0.48 -0.47
C VAL A 303 -17.16 0.79 0.27
N ALA A 304 -16.23 1.59 -0.28
CA ALA A 304 -14.85 1.77 0.23
C ALA A 304 -14.74 2.47 1.62
N GLU A 305 -15.86 2.59 2.33
CA GLU A 305 -16.03 3.13 3.69
C GLU A 305 -16.36 2.04 4.74
N VAL A 306 -16.03 0.76 4.47
CA VAL A 306 -16.18 -0.32 5.47
C VAL A 306 -14.83 -0.64 6.09
N GLU A 307 -14.75 -0.63 7.43
CA GLU A 307 -13.54 -0.93 8.20
C GLU A 307 -12.98 -2.36 7.95
N TRP A 308 -13.74 -3.24 7.32
CA TRP A 308 -13.48 -4.69 7.27
C TRP A 308 -13.52 -5.27 5.85
N ALA A 309 -12.77 -6.36 5.64
CA ALA A 309 -12.83 -7.19 4.44
C ALA A 309 -13.73 -8.40 4.70
N GLY A 310 -14.67 -8.73 3.79
CA GLY A 310 -15.61 -9.83 3.97
C GLY A 310 -15.68 -10.77 2.77
N TRP A 311 -15.58 -12.07 3.02
CA TRP A 311 -15.79 -13.13 2.03
C TRP A 311 -17.08 -13.89 2.34
N PHE A 312 -17.84 -14.23 1.30
CA PHE A 312 -19.05 -15.03 1.44
C PHE A 312 -18.84 -16.44 0.90
N SER A 313 -19.39 -17.43 1.57
CA SER A 313 -19.49 -18.81 1.05
C SER A 313 -20.95 -19.21 0.86
N GLU A 314 -21.29 -19.66 -0.36
CA GLU A 314 -22.61 -20.23 -0.67
C GLU A 314 -22.81 -21.57 0.02
N ASN A 315 -21.77 -22.40 0.13
CA ASN A 315 -21.87 -23.72 0.75
C ASN A 315 -22.11 -23.62 2.27
N HIS A 316 -21.52 -22.62 2.92
CA HIS A 316 -21.69 -22.36 4.34
C HIS A 316 -22.87 -21.43 4.67
N ASP A 317 -23.45 -20.77 3.65
CA ASP A 317 -24.36 -19.63 3.75
C ASP A 317 -23.94 -18.66 4.88
N ALA A 318 -22.70 -18.17 4.79
CA ALA A 318 -22.02 -17.44 5.84
C ALA A 318 -21.00 -16.43 5.31
N PHE A 319 -20.70 -15.42 6.13
CA PHE A 319 -19.59 -14.50 5.90
C PHE A 319 -18.40 -14.82 6.80
N LEU A 320 -17.19 -14.69 6.24
CA LEU A 320 -15.96 -14.58 7.00
C LEU A 320 -15.51 -13.12 6.88
N MET A 321 -15.59 -12.40 7.97
CA MET A 321 -15.21 -10.99 8.07
C MET A 321 -13.83 -10.88 8.73
N TYR A 322 -13.06 -9.90 8.29
CA TYR A 322 -11.69 -9.70 8.69
C TYR A 322 -11.42 -8.23 8.98
N GLU A 323 -10.98 -7.99 10.21
CA GLU A 323 -10.61 -6.67 10.72
C GLU A 323 -9.15 -6.70 11.16
N LEU A 324 -8.46 -5.63 10.82
CA LEU A 324 -7.09 -5.39 11.27
C LEU A 324 -7.07 -4.09 12.07
N LEU A 325 -6.47 -4.17 13.25
CA LEU A 325 -6.18 -3.01 14.06
C LEU A 325 -4.68 -2.76 13.98
N TRP A 326 -4.30 -1.52 13.76
CA TRP A 326 -2.92 -1.08 13.76
C TRP A 326 -2.78 0.22 14.53
N PRO A 327 -1.57 0.54 15.00
CA PRO A 327 -1.34 1.77 15.73
C PRO A 327 -1.33 2.97 14.79
N TYR A 328 -1.91 4.05 15.27
CA TYR A 328 -1.74 5.37 14.70
C TYR A 328 -0.26 5.74 14.68
N VAL A 329 0.28 6.06 13.50
CA VAL A 329 1.64 6.59 13.35
C VAL A 329 1.55 7.87 12.52
N THR A 330 1.92 8.99 13.13
CA THR A 330 2.05 10.28 12.45
C THR A 330 3.04 10.19 11.28
N GLY A 331 2.66 10.75 10.13
CA GLY A 331 3.56 10.89 8.97
C GLY A 331 3.59 9.73 7.98
N SER A 332 2.46 9.05 7.76
CA SER A 332 2.34 8.07 6.68
C SER A 332 0.94 8.09 6.04
N ASN A 333 0.90 8.49 4.76
CA ASN A 333 -0.23 8.57 3.81
C ASN A 333 -1.10 9.82 3.79
N HIS A 334 -1.44 10.24 2.57
CA HIS A 334 -2.32 11.34 2.12
C HIS A 334 -3.64 11.50 2.91
N LEU A 335 -4.15 10.47 3.58
CA LEU A 335 -5.30 10.62 4.50
C LEU A 335 -4.91 11.43 5.75
N VAL A 336 -3.69 11.28 6.27
CA VAL A 336 -3.13 12.12 7.32
C VAL A 336 -3.02 13.56 6.84
N ASP A 337 -2.52 13.80 5.62
CA ASP A 337 -2.53 15.15 5.05
C ASP A 337 -3.97 15.69 4.97
N VAL A 338 -4.94 14.88 4.53
CA VAL A 338 -6.35 15.27 4.43
C VAL A 338 -6.96 15.61 5.80
N TYR A 339 -6.73 14.79 6.82
CA TYR A 339 -7.19 15.02 8.18
C TYR A 339 -6.46 16.20 8.83
N GLU A 340 -5.14 16.29 8.73
CA GLU A 340 -4.36 17.43 9.23
C GLU A 340 -4.76 18.74 8.54
N HIS A 341 -4.99 18.73 7.22
CA HIS A 341 -5.49 19.91 6.50
C HIS A 341 -6.91 20.27 6.96
N SER A 342 -7.79 19.29 7.15
CA SER A 342 -9.18 19.53 7.59
C SER A 342 -9.26 19.96 9.05
N GLU A 343 -8.43 19.42 9.93
CA GLU A 343 -8.29 19.84 11.32
C GLU A 343 -7.71 21.24 11.40
N ARG A 344 -6.67 21.54 10.61
CA ARG A 344 -6.11 22.88 10.51
C ARG A 344 -7.14 23.88 9.98
N GLU A 345 -7.95 23.48 9.00
CA GLU A 345 -9.04 24.29 8.49
C GLU A 345 -10.15 24.48 9.54
N ALA A 346 -10.50 23.46 10.31
CA ALA A 346 -11.45 23.55 11.42
C ALA A 346 -10.91 24.46 12.56
N VAL A 347 -9.61 24.41 12.85
CA VAL A 347 -8.96 25.33 13.79
C VAL A 347 -8.99 26.76 13.26
N ASN A 348 -8.76 26.97 11.96
CA ASN A 348 -8.88 28.29 11.32
C ASN A 348 -10.30 28.86 11.39
N GLN A 349 -11.30 27.98 11.43
CA GLN A 349 -12.71 28.32 11.54
C GLN A 349 -13.19 28.49 13.00
N SER A 350 -12.33 28.20 13.99
CA SER A 350 -12.62 28.33 15.42
C SER A 350 -12.37 29.77 15.93
N LEU A 351 -12.94 30.12 17.08
CA LEU A 351 -12.82 31.45 17.68
C LEU A 351 -11.94 31.40 18.93
N PHE A 352 -10.97 32.33 19.03
CA PHE A 352 -10.05 32.42 20.16
C PHE A 352 -9.95 33.83 20.74
N ALA A 353 -9.90 33.93 22.06
CA ALA A 353 -9.72 35.19 22.79
C ALA A 353 -8.77 35.00 23.98
N ALA A 354 -8.03 36.05 24.34
CA ALA A 354 -7.21 36.08 25.55
C ALA A 354 -7.80 37.12 26.50
N VAL A 355 -8.03 36.72 27.75
CA VAL A 355 -8.79 37.52 28.72
C VAL A 355 -8.11 37.53 30.07
N ASN A 356 -8.28 38.60 30.84
CA ASN A 356 -7.89 38.61 32.25
C ASN A 356 -8.97 37.95 33.13
N ASP A 357 -8.70 37.80 34.43
CA ASP A 357 -9.61 37.14 35.38
C ASP A 357 -10.98 37.85 35.48
N GLU A 358 -11.03 39.18 35.43
CA GLU A 358 -12.29 39.94 35.48
C GLU A 358 -13.14 39.71 34.22
N GLN A 359 -12.50 39.70 33.05
CA GLN A 359 -13.14 39.42 31.76
C GLN A 359 -13.59 37.96 31.65
N LEU A 360 -12.83 37.03 32.21
CA LEU A 360 -13.19 35.63 32.28
C LEU A 360 -14.49 35.44 33.06
N GLU A 361 -14.62 36.04 34.24
CA GLU A 361 -15.86 35.99 35.03
C GLU A 361 -17.07 36.53 34.26
N LEU A 362 -16.88 37.64 33.53
CA LEU A 362 -17.94 38.23 32.69
C LEU A 362 -18.37 37.28 31.57
N ILE A 363 -17.42 36.66 30.86
CA ILE A 363 -17.69 35.69 29.80
C ILE A 363 -18.46 34.48 30.35
N LEU A 364 -17.99 33.91 31.47
CA LEU A 364 -18.62 32.75 32.09
C LEU A 364 -20.06 33.03 32.55
N GLN A 365 -20.40 34.30 32.84
CA GLN A 365 -21.76 34.70 33.23
C GLN A 365 -22.65 35.08 32.04
N ALA A 366 -22.09 35.69 30.99
CA ALA A 366 -22.86 36.37 29.96
C ALA A 366 -22.97 35.60 28.63
N LEU A 367 -22.04 34.70 28.33
CA LEU A 367 -21.99 34.03 27.03
C LEU A 367 -22.59 32.62 27.05
N VAL A 368 -23.32 32.31 25.99
CA VAL A 368 -23.81 30.96 25.69
C VAL A 368 -23.67 30.74 24.18
N PRO A 369 -22.96 29.69 23.71
CA PRO A 369 -22.29 28.65 24.50
C PRO A 369 -21.03 29.12 25.22
N GLN A 370 -20.65 28.37 26.25
CA GLN A 370 -19.39 28.53 26.99
C GLN A 370 -18.20 28.04 26.15
N PRO A 371 -16.97 28.55 26.37
CA PRO A 371 -15.80 28.09 25.65
C PRO A 371 -15.52 26.61 25.92
N ASP A 372 -15.25 25.85 24.87
CA ASP A 372 -14.95 24.41 24.92
C ASP A 372 -13.51 24.12 25.34
N TRP A 373 -12.64 25.14 25.26
CA TRP A 373 -11.23 25.06 25.62
C TRP A 373 -10.82 26.31 26.38
N PHE A 374 -10.12 26.14 27.51
CA PHE A 374 -9.58 27.25 28.28
C PHE A 374 -8.29 26.87 29.00
N GLU A 375 -7.28 27.74 28.97
CA GLU A 375 -5.99 27.52 29.64
C GLU A 375 -5.40 28.83 30.20
N SER A 376 -4.79 28.75 31.39
CA SER A 376 -4.23 29.92 32.09
C SER A 376 -2.73 30.10 31.77
N LEU A 377 -2.37 31.32 31.36
CA LEU A 377 -1.03 31.74 30.93
C LEU A 377 -0.44 32.83 31.83
N GLY A 378 -0.50 32.65 33.15
CA GLY A 378 0.25 33.49 34.09
C GLY A 378 0.00 35.00 33.93
N GLY A 379 -1.29 35.40 33.93
CA GLY A 379 -1.73 36.79 33.80
C GLY A 379 -2.91 36.98 32.84
N GLU A 380 -3.05 36.06 31.87
CA GLU A 380 -4.18 35.97 30.94
C GLU A 380 -4.67 34.52 30.86
N THR A 381 -5.94 34.32 30.57
CA THR A 381 -6.57 33.04 30.26
C THR A 381 -6.97 33.04 28.79
N VAL A 382 -6.57 32.01 28.06
CA VAL A 382 -6.96 31.84 26.66
C VAL A 382 -8.22 31.02 26.60
N LEU A 383 -9.19 31.47 25.81
CA LEU A 383 -10.48 30.83 25.58
C LEU A 383 -10.60 30.44 24.11
N GLY A 384 -11.17 29.26 23.86
CA GLY A 384 -11.46 28.73 22.53
C GLY A 384 -12.88 28.20 22.44
N TRP A 385 -13.64 28.68 21.46
CA TRP A 385 -14.86 28.05 20.97
C TRP A 385 -14.50 27.30 19.71
N LEU A 386 -14.43 25.97 19.85
CA LEU A 386 -13.85 25.11 18.81
C LEU A 386 -14.92 24.73 17.80
N HIS A 387 -14.53 24.66 16.53
CA HIS A 387 -15.38 24.13 15.48
C HIS A 387 -15.84 22.71 15.87
N PRO A 388 -17.12 22.33 15.68
CA PRO A 388 -17.66 21.05 16.14
C PRO A 388 -16.89 19.81 15.65
N PHE A 389 -16.22 19.91 14.50
CA PHE A 389 -15.30 18.89 13.98
C PHE A 389 -14.15 18.54 14.94
N LEU A 390 -13.77 19.45 15.85
CA LEU A 390 -12.70 19.28 16.83
C LEU A 390 -13.19 18.78 18.20
N CYS A 391 -14.48 18.90 18.49
CA CYS A 391 -15.06 18.65 19.82
C CYS A 391 -15.42 17.17 20.04
N HIS A 392 -14.71 16.50 20.95
CA HIS A 392 -14.84 15.06 21.25
C HIS A 392 -16.01 14.77 22.19
N ASN A 393 -17.22 14.84 21.64
CA ASN A 393 -18.46 14.54 22.35
C ASN A 393 -19.08 13.25 21.79
N LYS A 394 -20.12 12.70 22.44
CA LYS A 394 -20.91 11.52 21.99
C LYS A 394 -21.49 11.60 20.56
N LYS A 395 -21.19 12.66 19.79
CA LYS A 395 -21.56 12.90 18.39
C LYS A 395 -20.38 12.74 17.42
N GLU A 396 -19.32 12.03 17.82
CA GLU A 396 -18.17 11.69 16.95
C GLU A 396 -18.59 11.00 15.64
N GLN A 397 -19.74 10.32 15.60
CA GLN A 397 -20.31 9.64 14.42
C GLN A 397 -20.73 10.56 13.26
N GLN A 398 -20.63 11.88 13.39
CA GLN A 398 -21.14 12.83 12.37
C GLN A 398 -20.05 13.67 11.69
N ARG A 399 -18.76 13.39 11.95
CA ARG A 399 -17.66 14.10 11.28
C ARG A 399 -17.40 13.49 9.90
N SER A 400 -17.29 14.32 8.88
CA SER A 400 -16.81 13.89 7.56
C SER A 400 -15.97 14.97 6.91
N ILE A 401 -15.31 14.65 5.80
CA ILE A 401 -14.50 15.60 5.02
C ILE A 401 -15.11 15.71 3.64
N LYS A 402 -15.43 16.93 3.21
CA LYS A 402 -15.88 17.22 1.85
C LYS A 402 -14.67 17.63 1.00
N VAL A 403 -14.68 17.27 -0.28
CA VAL A 403 -13.70 17.74 -1.25
C VAL A 403 -14.39 18.72 -2.19
N GLU A 404 -14.02 19.99 -2.13
CA GLU A 404 -14.52 21.04 -3.03
C GLU A 404 -13.33 21.78 -3.66
N ASP A 405 -13.32 21.89 -4.98
CA ASP A 405 -12.24 22.53 -5.75
C ASP A 405 -10.82 22.04 -5.40
N GLY A 406 -10.69 20.75 -5.06
CA GLY A 406 -9.42 20.14 -4.67
C GLY A 406 -8.94 20.48 -3.26
N LYS A 407 -9.79 21.09 -2.42
CA LYS A 407 -9.53 21.36 -1.01
C LYS A 407 -10.33 20.44 -0.10
N TYR A 408 -9.74 20.07 1.02
CA TYR A 408 -10.38 19.26 2.07
C TYR A 408 -11.07 20.18 3.06
N ILE A 409 -12.39 20.08 3.16
CA ILE A 409 -13.24 20.93 4.01
C ILE A 409 -13.82 20.07 5.14
N PRO A 410 -13.61 20.43 6.41
CA PRO A 410 -14.20 19.72 7.53
C PRO A 410 -15.73 19.90 7.51
N TYR A 411 -16.47 18.81 7.66
CA TYR A 411 -17.92 18.83 7.72
C TYR A 411 -18.42 18.28 9.07
N HIS A 412 -19.38 18.99 9.65
CA HIS A 412 -20.15 18.56 10.80
C HIS A 412 -21.58 19.13 10.68
N PRO A 413 -22.65 18.37 10.99
CA PRO A 413 -24.03 18.86 10.88
C PRO A 413 -24.34 20.11 11.71
N GLU A 414 -23.57 20.34 12.78
CA GLU A 414 -23.71 21.52 13.64
C GLU A 414 -22.81 22.70 13.22
N ALA A 415 -22.03 22.58 12.13
CA ALA A 415 -21.11 23.63 11.68
C ALA A 415 -21.83 24.94 11.34
N GLU A 416 -22.93 24.89 10.60
CA GLU A 416 -23.72 26.08 10.26
C GLU A 416 -24.23 26.80 11.51
N ARG A 417 -24.73 26.02 12.47
CA ARG A 417 -25.17 26.56 13.76
C ARG A 417 -24.01 27.17 14.54
N PHE A 418 -22.86 26.51 14.56
CA PHE A 418 -21.64 27.01 15.19
C PHE A 418 -21.20 28.34 14.58
N PHE A 419 -21.22 28.51 13.26
CA PHE A 419 -20.85 29.78 12.64
C PHE A 419 -21.76 30.93 13.09
N VAL A 420 -23.06 30.70 13.21
CA VAL A 420 -24.01 31.70 13.73
C VAL A 420 -23.74 32.01 15.20
N GLU A 421 -23.46 31.00 16.02
CA GLU A 421 -23.13 31.16 17.44
C GLU A 421 -21.79 31.88 17.64
N ALA A 422 -20.77 31.54 16.84
CA ALA A 422 -19.44 32.16 16.86
C ALA A 422 -19.49 33.64 16.46
N GLU A 423 -20.29 34.03 15.47
CA GLU A 423 -20.50 35.44 15.12
C GLU A 423 -21.17 36.23 16.25
N ASN A 424 -22.17 35.62 16.91
CA ASN A 424 -22.82 36.25 18.06
C ASN A 424 -21.82 36.42 19.21
N ILE A 425 -20.99 35.41 19.50
CA ILE A 425 -19.94 35.49 20.51
C ILE A 425 -18.94 36.59 20.15
N ARG A 426 -18.46 36.63 18.90
CA ARG A 426 -17.54 37.66 18.41
C ARG A 426 -18.10 39.08 18.62
N HIS A 427 -19.40 39.27 18.34
CA HIS A 427 -20.06 40.55 18.60
C HIS A 427 -20.08 40.91 20.09
N GLN A 428 -20.39 39.95 20.95
CA GLN A 428 -20.43 40.17 22.40
C GLN A 428 -19.05 40.43 22.99
N LEU A 429 -18.02 39.68 22.58
CA LEU A 429 -16.64 39.91 22.98
C LEU A 429 -16.19 41.34 22.65
N LYS A 430 -16.55 41.82 21.46
CA LYS A 430 -16.27 43.20 21.05
C LYS A 430 -16.97 44.24 21.90
N ILE A 431 -18.23 44.01 22.31
CA ILE A 431 -18.95 44.89 23.25
C ILE A 431 -18.24 44.90 24.62
N MET A 432 -17.72 43.76 25.05
CA MET A 432 -16.95 43.60 26.28
C MET A 432 -15.51 44.15 26.20
N GLY A 433 -15.10 44.69 25.05
CA GLY A 433 -13.75 45.22 24.84
C GLY A 433 -12.67 44.14 24.82
N ILE A 434 -13.02 42.92 24.38
CA ILE A 434 -12.13 41.77 24.28
C ILE A 434 -11.81 41.54 22.81
N ASP A 435 -10.53 41.59 22.48
CA ASP A 435 -10.06 41.34 21.11
C ASP A 435 -9.86 39.84 20.89
N GLU A 436 -10.32 39.37 19.73
CA GLU A 436 -9.97 38.05 19.24
C GLU A 436 -8.52 38.03 18.74
N PHE A 437 -7.94 36.84 18.65
CA PHE A 437 -6.64 36.68 18.02
C PHE A 437 -6.62 35.51 17.04
N GLU A 438 -5.67 35.57 16.11
CA GLU A 438 -5.57 34.63 15.00
C GLU A 438 -5.36 33.17 15.47
N PRO A 439 -6.02 32.19 14.83
CA PRO A 439 -5.85 30.76 15.13
C PRO A 439 -4.38 30.29 15.12
N ALA A 440 -3.53 30.88 14.27
CA ALA A 440 -2.09 30.59 14.26
C ALA A 440 -1.43 30.85 15.62
N ARG A 441 -1.81 31.92 16.32
CA ARG A 441 -1.32 32.21 17.67
C ARG A 441 -1.87 31.20 18.68
N ALA A 442 -3.09 30.70 18.51
CA ALA A 442 -3.65 29.66 19.39
C ALA A 442 -2.86 28.36 19.32
N ILE A 443 -2.50 27.93 18.10
CA ILE A 443 -1.68 26.74 17.85
C ILE A 443 -0.32 26.86 18.55
N HIS A 444 0.34 28.02 18.43
CA HIS A 444 1.62 28.25 19.11
C HIS A 444 1.51 28.20 20.64
N LEU A 445 0.44 28.75 21.22
CA LEU A 445 0.22 28.75 22.66
C LEU A 445 -0.11 27.34 23.19
N ALA A 446 -0.96 26.60 22.49
CA ALA A 446 -1.29 25.21 22.81
C ALA A 446 -0.07 24.29 22.77
N ALA A 447 0.80 24.48 21.75
CA ALA A 447 2.06 23.75 21.63
C ALA A 447 3.03 24.07 22.78
N ALA A 448 3.14 25.35 23.17
CA ALA A 448 4.00 25.77 24.29
C ALA A 448 3.54 25.19 25.64
N LEU A 449 2.24 24.92 25.79
CA LEU A 449 1.63 24.36 27.00
C LEU A 449 1.59 22.83 27.03
N ALA A 450 2.00 22.15 25.95
CA ALA A 450 1.81 20.71 25.77
C ALA A 450 0.34 20.26 25.98
N ARG A 451 -0.60 21.14 25.63
CA ARG A 451 -2.05 20.92 25.72
C ARG A 451 -2.62 21.09 24.31
N PRO A 452 -2.70 20.02 23.51
CA PRO A 452 -3.08 20.14 22.10
C PRO A 452 -4.53 20.62 21.98
N LEU A 453 -4.80 21.46 20.97
CA LEU A 453 -6.17 21.87 20.58
C LEU A 453 -6.97 20.70 20.00
N VAL A 454 -6.29 19.64 19.57
CA VAL A 454 -6.84 18.40 19.02
C VAL A 454 -6.47 17.25 19.96
N TYR A 455 -7.47 16.62 20.58
CA TYR A 455 -7.29 15.40 21.36
C TYR A 455 -7.34 14.19 20.44
N THR A 456 -6.21 13.76 19.87
CA THR A 456 -6.16 12.42 19.26
C THR A 456 -6.09 11.38 20.39
N LYS A 457 -7.23 10.76 20.72
CA LYS A 457 -7.16 9.48 21.42
C LYS A 457 -6.50 8.51 20.46
N SER A 458 -5.26 8.17 20.79
CA SER A 458 -4.46 7.09 20.22
C SER A 458 -5.33 5.94 19.69
N PHE A 459 -5.02 5.54 18.45
CA PHE A 459 -5.54 4.40 17.66
C PHE A 459 -6.63 4.74 16.63
N ASP A 460 -6.20 5.29 15.48
CA ASP A 460 -7.00 5.16 14.27
C ASP A 460 -6.77 3.79 13.65
N ARG A 461 -7.86 3.05 13.55
CA ARG A 461 -7.97 1.87 12.69
C ARG A 461 -7.74 2.34 11.27
N ALA A 462 -7.16 1.53 10.40
CA ALA A 462 -7.55 1.70 9.02
C ALA A 462 -8.04 0.42 8.37
N PRO A 463 -8.89 0.59 7.34
CA PRO A 463 -9.79 -0.47 6.93
C PRO A 463 -9.04 -1.64 6.33
N ALA A 464 -9.43 -2.87 6.68
CA ALA A 464 -8.88 -4.07 6.05
C ALA A 464 -9.13 -4.10 4.52
N ALA A 465 -10.20 -3.44 4.05
CA ALA A 465 -10.48 -3.26 2.62
C ALA A 465 -9.39 -2.43 1.90
N GLN A 466 -8.82 -1.41 2.57
CA GLN A 466 -7.75 -0.58 2.03
C GLN A 466 -6.49 -1.41 1.75
N ILE A 467 -6.21 -2.41 2.56
CA ILE A 467 -5.07 -3.35 2.36
C ILE A 467 -5.25 -4.15 1.09
N LEU A 468 -6.48 -4.50 0.74
CA LEU A 468 -6.75 -5.34 -0.43
C LEU A 468 -6.67 -4.50 -1.72
N GLU A 469 -7.18 -3.27 -1.71
CA GLU A 469 -7.19 -2.38 -2.88
C GLU A 469 -5.89 -1.59 -3.10
N TYR A 470 -5.28 -1.08 -2.02
CA TYR A 470 -4.19 -0.12 -2.09
C TYR A 470 -2.94 -0.61 -1.34
N TYR A 471 -2.73 -1.93 -1.25
CA TYR A 471 -1.61 -2.54 -0.53
C TYR A 471 -0.28 -1.84 -0.78
N ASP A 472 0.02 -1.56 -2.05
CA ASP A 472 1.31 -0.99 -2.48
C ASP A 472 1.53 0.44 -1.97
N ASN A 473 0.47 1.11 -1.52
CA ASN A 473 0.52 2.44 -0.90
C ASN A 473 0.56 2.37 0.64
N ILE A 474 0.47 1.18 1.25
CA ILE A 474 0.44 1.05 2.71
C ILE A 474 1.88 1.11 3.28
N PRO A 475 2.13 2.01 4.25
CA PRO A 475 3.42 2.16 4.90
C PRO A 475 3.87 0.89 5.61
N SER A 476 5.08 0.45 5.31
CA SER A 476 5.65 -0.80 5.81
C SER A 476 7.05 -0.57 6.41
N PRO A 477 7.57 -1.42 7.32
CA PRO A 477 6.96 -2.59 7.98
C PRO A 477 5.66 -2.30 8.72
N ILE A 478 4.63 -3.12 8.49
CA ILE A 478 3.35 -3.02 9.19
C ILE A 478 3.51 -3.55 10.62
N TYR A 479 2.80 -2.92 11.56
CA TYR A 479 2.67 -3.40 12.93
C TYR A 479 1.18 -3.50 13.25
N LEU A 480 0.75 -4.68 13.68
CA LEU A 480 -0.64 -4.95 14.02
C LEU A 480 -0.81 -4.89 15.54
N LEU A 481 -1.86 -4.20 15.97
CA LEU A 481 -2.36 -4.26 17.34
C LEU A 481 -3.32 -5.44 17.52
N ASP A 482 -4.15 -5.73 16.52
CA ASP A 482 -5.10 -6.84 16.58
C ASP A 482 -5.47 -7.32 15.18
N ARG A 483 -5.95 -8.56 15.12
CA ARG A 483 -6.50 -9.19 13.94
C ARG A 483 -7.73 -9.98 14.36
N ASN A 484 -8.89 -9.47 14.01
CA ASN A 484 -10.16 -10.10 14.33
C ASN A 484 -10.71 -10.80 13.08
N MET A 485 -11.07 -12.07 13.26
CA MET A 485 -11.80 -12.84 12.26
C MET A 485 -13.17 -13.20 12.81
N THR A 486 -14.22 -12.89 12.08
CA THR A 486 -15.60 -13.14 12.49
C THR A 486 -16.28 -14.02 11.45
N TYR A 487 -16.69 -15.21 11.87
CA TYR A 487 -17.60 -16.04 11.08
C TYR A 487 -19.03 -15.67 11.45
N LEU A 488 -19.83 -15.28 10.45
CA LEU A 488 -21.16 -14.71 10.63
C LEU A 488 -22.20 -15.53 9.87
N GLN A 489 -23.27 -15.90 10.57
CA GLN A 489 -24.47 -16.51 10.00
C GLN A 489 -25.72 -15.78 10.46
N MET A 490 -26.73 -15.75 9.59
CA MET A 490 -28.01 -15.13 9.90
C MET A 490 -29.17 -16.09 9.74
N TRP A 491 -29.99 -16.16 10.78
CA TRP A 491 -31.08 -17.11 10.89
C TRP A 491 -32.42 -16.39 10.96
N GLU A 492 -33.33 -16.68 10.04
CA GLU A 492 -34.66 -16.08 9.97
C GLU A 492 -35.63 -16.90 10.83
N SER A 493 -36.39 -16.24 11.70
CA SER A 493 -37.51 -16.85 12.43
C SER A 493 -38.83 -16.61 11.70
N PHE A 494 -39.72 -17.61 11.70
CA PHE A 494 -41.07 -17.52 11.12
C PHE A 494 -42.18 -17.39 12.15
N ASP A 495 -41.86 -17.46 13.44
CA ASP A 495 -42.86 -17.47 14.52
C ASP A 495 -43.03 -16.06 15.12
N GLU A 496 -44.19 -15.45 14.89
CA GLU A 496 -44.55 -14.12 15.41
C GLU A 496 -44.70 -14.10 16.95
N SER A 497 -44.85 -15.26 17.61
CA SER A 497 -44.97 -15.33 19.07
C SER A 497 -43.64 -15.10 19.82
N VAL A 498 -42.52 -15.17 19.09
CA VAL A 498 -41.17 -14.91 19.59
C VAL A 498 -40.93 -13.40 19.85
N PHE A 499 -41.70 -12.52 19.19
CA PHE A 499 -41.59 -11.06 19.32
C PHE A 499 -41.83 -10.53 20.76
N GLU A 500 -42.56 -11.27 21.60
CA GLU A 500 -42.85 -10.86 22.99
C GLU A 500 -41.76 -11.29 24.00
N VAL A 501 -40.88 -12.24 23.64
CA VAL A 501 -39.87 -12.84 24.55
C VAL A 501 -38.48 -12.19 24.38
N ASP A 502 -38.20 -11.55 23.24
CA ASP A 502 -36.84 -11.26 22.75
C ASP A 502 -36.25 -9.88 23.13
N ILE A 503 -36.95 -9.06 23.91
CA ILE A 503 -36.38 -7.78 24.39
C ILE A 503 -35.21 -8.02 25.37
N ASP A 504 -35.13 -9.19 26.02
CA ASP A 504 -34.09 -9.53 27.00
C ASP A 504 -32.85 -10.24 26.39
N ILE A 505 -32.86 -10.68 25.12
CA ILE A 505 -31.72 -11.36 24.45
C ILE A 505 -30.90 -10.37 23.60
N ARG A 506 -30.85 -9.08 23.98
CA ARG A 506 -30.19 -8.04 23.16
C ARG A 506 -28.68 -8.23 22.95
N ALA A 507 -28.03 -9.15 23.64
CA ALA A 507 -26.76 -9.76 23.25
C ALA A 507 -26.46 -10.95 24.18
N LEU A 508 -26.47 -12.18 23.66
CA LEU A 508 -25.86 -13.30 24.37
C LEU A 508 -24.40 -13.36 23.95
N GLU A 509 -23.48 -13.19 24.90
CA GLU A 509 -22.05 -13.38 24.66
C GLU A 509 -21.51 -14.51 25.54
N ALA A 510 -20.83 -15.46 24.93
CA ALA A 510 -20.23 -16.60 25.62
C ALA A 510 -18.80 -16.81 25.13
N GLN A 511 -17.88 -16.97 26.09
CA GLN A 511 -16.52 -17.40 25.80
C GLN A 511 -16.52 -18.92 25.62
N LEU A 512 -16.10 -19.36 24.45
CA LEU A 512 -15.96 -20.76 24.09
C LEU A 512 -14.52 -21.23 24.35
N PRO A 513 -14.27 -22.56 24.37
CA PRO A 513 -12.91 -23.09 24.34
C PRO A 513 -12.07 -22.52 23.18
N ASP A 514 -10.75 -22.62 23.30
CA ASP A 514 -9.78 -22.17 22.28
C ASP A 514 -9.72 -20.65 22.01
N GLY A 515 -10.33 -19.84 22.88
CA GLY A 515 -10.26 -18.38 22.82
C GLY A 515 -11.23 -17.75 21.81
N LEU A 516 -12.30 -18.48 21.47
CA LEU A 516 -13.38 -17.99 20.62
C LEU A 516 -14.44 -17.27 21.46
N THR A 517 -15.05 -16.25 20.89
CA THR A 517 -16.22 -15.58 21.46
C THR A 517 -17.42 -15.84 20.57
N LEU A 518 -18.45 -16.48 21.11
CA LEU A 518 -19.76 -16.60 20.48
C LEU A 518 -20.61 -15.39 20.89
N LYS A 519 -21.15 -14.71 19.90
CA LYS A 519 -22.07 -13.60 20.09
C LYS A 519 -23.34 -13.82 19.29
N LEU A 520 -24.48 -13.69 19.96
CA LEU A 520 -25.79 -13.82 19.36
C LEU A 520 -26.56 -12.52 19.58
N ASP A 521 -26.98 -11.91 18.48
CA ASP A 521 -27.74 -10.65 18.47
C ASP A 521 -29.01 -10.85 17.63
N VAL A 522 -30.04 -10.06 17.91
CA VAL A 522 -31.35 -10.14 17.27
C VAL A 522 -31.60 -8.84 16.50
N LYS A 523 -31.78 -8.95 15.19
CA LYS A 523 -32.02 -7.82 14.30
C LYS A 523 -33.37 -7.94 13.62
N MET A 524 -34.17 -6.88 13.65
CA MET A 524 -35.33 -6.73 12.79
C MET A 524 -34.90 -6.11 11.45
N GLY A 525 -35.19 -6.78 10.34
CA GLY A 525 -34.93 -6.29 9.00
C GLY A 525 -35.72 -5.02 8.72
N ARG A 526 -35.05 -3.95 8.31
CA ARG A 526 -35.68 -2.65 8.04
C ARG A 526 -36.56 -2.66 6.78
N ARG A 527 -36.35 -3.61 5.86
CA ARG A 527 -37.09 -3.69 4.59
C ARG A 527 -38.19 -4.75 4.61
N THR A 528 -37.90 -5.93 5.17
CA THR A 528 -38.87 -7.04 5.21
C THR A 528 -39.65 -7.11 6.51
N GLU A 529 -39.25 -6.36 7.55
CA GLU A 529 -39.81 -6.42 8.91
C GLU A 529 -39.68 -7.81 9.57
N ARG A 530 -38.82 -8.67 9.02
CA ARG A 530 -38.56 -10.01 9.54
C ARG A 530 -37.50 -9.98 10.65
N LEU A 531 -37.56 -10.95 11.57
CA LEU A 531 -36.56 -11.13 12.61
C LEU A 531 -35.44 -12.06 12.17
N PHE A 532 -34.21 -11.67 12.50
CA PHE A 532 -33.00 -12.41 12.20
C PHE A 532 -32.11 -12.54 13.44
N ALA A 533 -31.55 -13.73 13.68
CA ALA A 533 -30.45 -13.94 14.64
C ALA A 533 -29.17 -13.77 13.88
N MET A 534 -28.37 -12.85 14.34
CA MET A 534 -26.99 -12.69 13.97
C MET A 534 -26.13 -13.54 14.88
N VAL A 535 -25.65 -14.67 14.37
CA VAL A 535 -24.71 -15.55 15.07
C VAL A 535 -23.31 -15.21 14.59
N MET A 536 -22.46 -14.76 15.50
CA MET A 536 -21.07 -14.40 15.26
C MET A 536 -20.13 -15.27 16.09
N LEU A 537 -19.14 -15.86 15.44
CA LEU A 537 -18.01 -16.51 16.08
C LEU A 537 -16.76 -15.69 15.80
N ILE A 538 -16.23 -15.06 16.84
CA ILE A 538 -15.13 -14.12 16.75
C ILE A 538 -13.86 -14.78 17.29
N ALA A 539 -12.80 -14.74 16.49
CA ALA A 539 -11.46 -15.15 16.86
C ALA A 539 -10.54 -13.92 16.81
N LYS A 540 -9.97 -13.55 17.96
CA LYS A 540 -8.92 -12.53 18.02
C LYS A 540 -7.54 -13.17 17.87
N SER A 541 -6.63 -12.48 17.21
CA SER A 541 -5.26 -12.95 17.01
C SER A 541 -4.29 -11.78 16.92
N ILE A 542 -3.15 -11.89 17.62
CA ILE A 542 -2.07 -10.89 17.57
C ILE A 542 -0.73 -11.62 17.32
N GLY A 543 -0.80 -12.84 16.79
CA GLY A 543 0.36 -13.69 16.54
C GLY A 543 0.94 -13.48 15.15
N PRO A 544 2.22 -13.85 14.92
CA PRO A 544 2.86 -13.74 13.61
C PRO A 544 2.49 -14.89 12.68
N GLU A 545 1.54 -15.75 13.03
CA GLU A 545 0.92 -16.63 12.06
C GLU A 545 0.24 -15.81 10.97
N SER A 546 0.15 -16.34 9.75
CA SER A 546 -0.51 -15.64 8.64
C SER A 546 -2.02 -15.56 8.84
N ALA A 547 -2.68 -14.56 8.26
CA ALA A 547 -4.14 -14.47 8.23
C ALA A 547 -4.79 -15.78 7.76
N THR A 548 -4.27 -16.42 6.71
CA THR A 548 -4.72 -17.74 6.23
C THR A 548 -4.74 -18.82 7.32
N HIS A 549 -3.74 -18.82 8.21
CA HIS A 549 -3.66 -19.79 9.29
C HIS A 549 -4.83 -19.59 10.28
N HIS A 550 -5.09 -18.34 10.67
CA HIS A 550 -6.22 -18.02 11.55
C HIS A 550 -7.56 -18.31 10.91
N ALA A 551 -7.72 -17.99 9.62
CA ALA A 551 -8.95 -18.27 8.87
C ALA A 551 -9.23 -19.78 8.85
N ASN A 552 -8.23 -20.59 8.49
CA ASN A 552 -8.37 -22.04 8.49
C ASN A 552 -8.68 -22.61 9.88
N ARG A 553 -8.06 -22.07 10.94
CA ARG A 553 -8.35 -22.48 12.31
C ARG A 553 -9.81 -22.17 12.66
N LEU A 554 -10.31 -20.98 12.37
CA LEU A 554 -11.70 -20.60 12.62
C LEU A 554 -12.67 -21.47 11.82
N MET A 555 -12.43 -21.66 10.52
CA MET A 555 -13.28 -22.49 9.66
C MET A 555 -13.34 -23.95 10.12
N ASN A 556 -12.22 -24.52 10.56
CA ASN A 556 -12.19 -25.86 11.13
C ASN A 556 -13.04 -25.94 12.41
N LEU A 557 -12.89 -24.98 13.32
CA LEU A 557 -13.67 -24.93 14.57
C LEU A 557 -15.18 -24.81 14.28
N VAL A 558 -15.56 -23.91 13.37
CA VAL A 558 -16.96 -23.73 12.94
C VAL A 558 -17.53 -25.01 12.36
N SER A 559 -16.77 -25.73 11.54
CA SER A 559 -17.23 -26.98 10.92
C SER A 559 -17.60 -28.04 11.96
N TYR A 560 -16.88 -28.10 13.08
CA TYR A 560 -17.23 -28.97 14.20
C TYR A 560 -18.43 -28.48 15.02
N MET A 561 -18.63 -27.16 15.12
CA MET A 561 -19.69 -26.55 15.93
C MET A 561 -21.00 -26.35 15.18
N THR A 562 -21.03 -26.42 13.84
CA THR A 562 -22.22 -26.10 13.03
C THR A 562 -23.49 -26.83 13.48
N PRO A 563 -23.47 -28.15 13.76
CA PRO A 563 -24.66 -28.83 14.30
C PRO A 563 -25.13 -28.24 15.63
N THR A 564 -24.19 -27.91 16.52
CA THR A 564 -24.47 -27.31 17.83
C THR A 564 -24.96 -25.86 17.72
N LEU A 565 -24.43 -25.06 16.78
CA LEU A 565 -24.92 -23.71 16.53
C LEU A 565 -26.39 -23.72 16.09
N LYS A 566 -26.73 -24.65 15.19
CA LYS A 566 -28.11 -24.86 14.77
C LYS A 566 -29.00 -25.25 15.95
N GLU A 567 -28.57 -26.21 16.77
CA GLU A 567 -29.31 -26.61 17.98
C GLU A 567 -29.51 -25.43 18.96
N ILE A 568 -28.49 -24.58 19.15
CA ILE A 568 -28.58 -23.38 20.00
C ILE A 568 -29.64 -22.42 19.43
N VAL A 569 -29.57 -22.11 18.14
CA VAL A 569 -30.54 -21.21 17.50
C VAL A 569 -31.95 -21.79 17.55
N GLU A 570 -32.14 -23.08 17.24
CA GLU A 570 -33.46 -23.74 17.29
C GLU A 570 -34.01 -23.88 18.72
N SER A 571 -33.13 -23.93 19.73
CA SER A 571 -33.54 -23.97 21.14
C SER A 571 -34.11 -22.64 21.63
N ILE A 572 -33.63 -21.54 21.05
CA ILE A 572 -34.11 -20.17 21.33
C ILE A 572 -35.30 -19.86 20.42
N TRP A 573 -35.20 -20.20 19.13
CA TRP A 573 -36.21 -19.96 18.11
C TRP A 573 -36.54 -21.22 17.30
N PRO A 574 -37.54 -21.98 17.77
CA PRO A 574 -37.99 -23.18 17.09
C PRO A 574 -38.38 -22.89 15.64
N GLY A 575 -37.80 -23.64 14.70
CA GLY A 575 -38.10 -23.51 13.27
C GLY A 575 -37.34 -22.39 12.54
N ALA A 576 -36.37 -21.73 13.18
CA ALA A 576 -35.49 -20.80 12.50
C ALA A 576 -34.71 -21.48 11.36
N VAL A 577 -34.52 -20.75 10.25
CA VAL A 577 -33.79 -21.25 9.08
C VAL A 577 -32.59 -20.36 8.75
N LEU A 578 -31.49 -20.99 8.34
CA LEU A 578 -30.32 -20.27 7.85
C LEU A 578 -30.71 -19.47 6.59
N ALA A 579 -30.45 -18.18 6.62
CA ALA A 579 -30.98 -17.21 5.67
C ALA A 579 -29.98 -16.07 5.41
N THR A 580 -28.67 -16.31 5.51
CA THR A 580 -27.64 -15.27 5.34
C THR A 580 -27.71 -14.68 3.93
N LYS A 581 -27.64 -15.49 2.88
CA LYS A 581 -27.78 -15.00 1.50
C LYS A 581 -29.07 -14.20 1.29
N ARG A 582 -30.17 -14.64 1.90
CA ARG A 582 -31.47 -13.98 1.80
C ARG A 582 -31.46 -12.63 2.49
N PHE A 583 -30.97 -12.53 3.72
CA PHE A 583 -30.84 -11.27 4.43
C PHE A 583 -29.98 -10.28 3.64
N TRP A 584 -28.82 -10.71 3.12
CA TRP A 584 -27.93 -9.81 2.39
C TRP A 584 -28.55 -9.36 1.07
N ARG A 585 -29.37 -10.20 0.44
CA ARG A 585 -30.13 -9.81 -0.75
C ARG A 585 -31.27 -8.84 -0.43
N ASP A 586 -32.10 -9.18 0.53
CA ASP A 586 -33.39 -8.53 0.74
C ASP A 586 -33.24 -7.27 1.61
N GLU A 587 -32.44 -7.33 2.68
CA GLU A 587 -32.20 -6.21 3.59
C GLU A 587 -31.09 -5.29 3.09
N VAL A 588 -29.96 -5.87 2.70
CA VAL A 588 -28.74 -5.12 2.38
C VAL A 588 -28.70 -4.71 0.90
N GLY A 589 -29.20 -5.57 0.01
CA GLY A 589 -29.20 -5.33 -1.44
C GLY A 589 -27.93 -5.81 -2.14
N MET A 590 -27.29 -6.87 -1.66
CA MET A 590 -26.19 -7.57 -2.34
C MET A 590 -26.74 -8.74 -3.18
N PHE A 591 -26.20 -8.97 -4.37
CA PHE A 591 -26.74 -9.97 -5.31
C PHE A 591 -25.65 -10.95 -5.75
N PHE A 592 -26.11 -12.13 -6.17
CA PHE A 592 -25.26 -13.13 -6.82
C PHE A 592 -25.68 -13.23 -8.28
N GLU A 593 -24.78 -12.88 -9.20
CA GLU A 593 -25.04 -12.95 -10.64
C GLU A 593 -23.87 -13.65 -11.34
N GLY A 594 -24.16 -14.69 -12.12
CA GLY A 594 -23.12 -15.41 -12.87
C GLY A 594 -22.03 -16.07 -12.02
N GLY A 595 -22.36 -16.47 -10.78
CA GLY A 595 -21.39 -17.05 -9.83
C GLY A 595 -20.47 -16.02 -9.16
N LYS A 596 -20.77 -14.72 -9.32
CA LYS A 596 -20.06 -13.62 -8.69
C LYS A 596 -20.93 -12.95 -7.63
N PHE A 597 -20.29 -12.62 -6.51
CA PHE A 597 -20.88 -11.82 -5.45
C PHE A 597 -20.73 -10.32 -5.77
N ILE A 598 -21.86 -9.62 -5.93
CA ILE A 598 -21.92 -8.21 -6.34
C ILE A 598 -22.52 -7.39 -5.18
N GLY A 599 -21.72 -6.49 -4.62
CA GLY A 599 -22.15 -5.55 -3.57
C GLY A 599 -22.84 -4.30 -4.12
N ARG A 600 -23.73 -3.70 -3.32
CA ARG A 600 -24.21 -2.32 -3.52
C ARG A 600 -23.40 -1.34 -2.66
N PRO A 601 -23.17 -0.10 -3.12
CA PRO A 601 -22.16 0.83 -2.59
C PRO A 601 -22.28 1.33 -1.13
N TRP A 602 -23.30 0.97 -0.33
CA TRP A 602 -23.59 1.73 0.91
C TRP A 602 -24.03 0.87 2.11
N VAL A 603 -23.14 -0.01 2.58
CA VAL A 603 -23.38 -0.86 3.75
C VAL A 603 -22.24 -0.62 4.73
N MET A 604 -22.49 0.15 5.79
CA MET A 604 -21.50 0.41 6.83
C MET A 604 -21.80 -0.52 8.01
N MET A 605 -20.87 -1.39 8.38
CA MET A 605 -20.92 -2.02 9.69
C MET A 605 -20.08 -1.17 10.63
N MET A 606 -20.74 -0.45 11.52
CA MET A 606 -20.08 0.40 12.50
C MET A 606 -19.59 -0.47 13.66
N PRO A 607 -18.37 -0.25 14.20
CA PRO A 607 -18.07 -0.71 15.53
C PRO A 607 -18.99 -0.02 16.55
N PRO A 608 -19.28 -0.66 17.69
CA PRO A 608 -20.10 -0.04 18.72
C PRO A 608 -19.39 1.18 19.31
N ASP A 609 -20.15 2.21 19.66
CA ASP A 609 -19.67 3.40 20.35
C ASP A 609 -18.91 3.04 21.63
N ASN A 610 -17.57 3.10 21.58
CA ASN A 610 -16.63 3.21 22.71
C ASN A 610 -16.90 2.37 23.98
N ALA A 611 -17.64 1.27 23.86
CA ALA A 611 -17.88 0.30 24.91
C ALA A 611 -17.26 -1.02 24.48
N THR A 612 -16.39 -1.58 25.31
CA THR A 612 -15.70 -2.86 25.08
C THR A 612 -16.64 -4.06 24.93
N ASP A 613 -17.96 -3.89 25.13
CA ASP A 613 -18.95 -4.95 25.30
C ASP A 613 -20.12 -4.97 24.29
N GLN A 614 -20.14 -4.14 23.24
CA GLN A 614 -21.29 -4.10 22.30
C GLN A 614 -21.04 -4.78 20.94
N SER A 615 -22.13 -5.17 20.26
CA SER A 615 -22.15 -5.88 18.96
C SER A 615 -21.89 -4.94 17.79
N PRO A 616 -21.36 -5.41 16.64
CA PRO A 616 -21.43 -4.66 15.39
C PRO A 616 -22.86 -4.19 15.08
N GLU A 617 -23.05 -2.92 14.76
CA GLU A 617 -24.32 -2.41 14.26
C GLU A 617 -24.28 -2.29 12.73
N LEU A 618 -25.23 -2.96 12.07
CA LEU A 618 -25.41 -2.86 10.62
C LEU A 618 -26.20 -1.59 10.27
N TYR A 619 -25.54 -0.62 9.66
CA TYR A 619 -26.19 0.58 9.11
C TYR A 619 -26.38 0.43 7.59
N ILE A 620 -27.64 0.31 7.17
CA ILE A 620 -28.03 0.36 5.76
C ILE A 620 -28.37 1.82 5.43
N ILE A 621 -27.47 2.51 4.72
CA ILE A 621 -27.69 3.89 4.25
C ILE A 621 -28.49 3.82 2.94
N ARG A 622 -29.64 4.50 2.88
CA ARG A 622 -30.45 4.50 1.66
C ARG A 622 -30.06 5.64 0.71
N PRO A 623 -30.12 5.46 -0.63
CA PRO A 623 -29.85 6.53 -1.59
C PRO A 623 -30.74 7.78 -1.40
N ASP A 624 -31.97 7.60 -0.93
CA ASP A 624 -32.94 8.65 -0.62
C ASP A 624 -32.53 9.50 0.59
N GLN A 625 -31.80 8.94 1.56
CA GLN A 625 -31.30 9.67 2.73
C GLN A 625 -30.14 10.63 2.39
N LEU A 626 -29.47 10.42 1.25
CA LEU A 626 -28.47 11.32 0.69
C LEU A 626 -29.08 12.39 -0.23
N ALA A 627 -30.30 12.15 -0.73
CA ALA A 627 -30.99 13.06 -1.65
C ALA A 627 -31.79 14.17 -0.93
N GLU A 628 -32.03 14.04 0.38
CA GLU A 628 -32.76 15.04 1.18
C GLU A 628 -31.91 16.23 1.66
N ASN A 629 -30.58 16.17 1.50
CA ASN A 629 -29.69 17.32 1.68
C ASN A 629 -29.14 17.75 0.32
N LYS A 630 -29.94 18.52 -0.42
CA LYS A 630 -29.50 19.25 -1.62
C LYS A 630 -29.05 20.66 -1.26
#